data_AF-A0A7C5HRC5-F1
#
_entry.id   AF-A0A7C5HRC5-F1
#
_cell.length_a   1.000
_cell.length_b   1.000
_cell.length_c   1.000
_cell.angle_alpha   90.00
_cell.angle_beta   90.00
_cell.angle_gamma   90.00
#
_symmetry.space_group_name_H-M   'P 1'
#
loop_
_entity.id
_entity.type
_entity.pdbx_description
1 polymer ?
#
loop_
_entity_poly.entity_id
_entity_poly.type
_entity_poly.pdbx_seq_one_letter_code
_entity_poly.pdbx_strand_id
1 'polypeptide(L)'
;KEVSYLEPPEVSANAEAAEVYRRSMAAAWDAYARLLGVGLKPEIARYVLPNACYTEIICTWNFRELRHIIRLRTSPRALPEIREVAQRLRAILKEHAPQVFADL
;
A
#
# COMPACT_ATOMS: atom_id res chain seq x y z
N LYS A 1 -10.82 -15.38 -3.89
CA LYS A 1 -9.71 -14.64 -3.21
C LYS A 1 -10.36 -13.72 -2.19
N GLU A 2 -9.84 -13.67 -0.97
CA GLU A 2 -10.33 -12.74 0.04
C GLU A 2 -10.20 -11.29 -0.42
N VAL A 3 -11.14 -10.46 0.04
CA VAL A 3 -11.14 -9.02 -0.20
C VAL A 3 -9.99 -8.42 0.60
N SER A 4 -9.08 -7.73 -0.08
CA SER A 4 -7.84 -7.24 0.54
C SER A 4 -7.53 -5.83 0.03
N TYR A 5 -7.83 -4.82 0.85
CA TYR A 5 -7.55 -3.42 0.58
C TYR A 5 -7.23 -2.64 1.85
N LEU A 6 -6.50 -1.54 1.69
CA LEU A 6 -6.23 -0.57 2.75
C LEU A 6 -7.43 0.37 2.92
N GLU A 7 -7.90 0.56 4.15
CA GLU A 7 -8.81 1.64 4.51
C GLU A 7 -8.00 2.78 5.16
N PRO A 8 -7.90 3.97 4.53
CA PRO A 8 -7.12 5.07 5.09
C PRO A 8 -7.69 5.56 6.43
N PRO A 9 -6.85 5.96 7.41
CA PRO A 9 -7.32 6.45 8.71
C PRO A 9 -8.32 7.61 8.61
N GLU A 10 -8.13 8.50 7.63
CA GLU A 10 -9.01 9.64 7.35
C GLU A 10 -10.41 9.20 6.90
N VAL A 11 -10.50 8.06 6.19
CA VAL A 11 -11.77 7.44 5.80
C VAL A 11 -12.42 6.79 7.02
N SER A 12 -11.67 6.03 7.81
CA SER A 12 -12.20 5.34 8.99
C SER A 12 -12.65 6.29 10.10
N ALA A 13 -12.11 7.52 10.15
CA ALA A 13 -12.47 8.53 11.13
C ALA A 13 -13.88 9.13 10.94
N ASN A 14 -14.48 8.97 9.77
CA ASN A 14 -15.82 9.46 9.46
C ASN A 14 -16.73 8.29 9.06
N ALA A 15 -17.81 8.07 9.82
CA ALA A 15 -18.70 6.93 9.60
C ALA A 15 -19.35 6.91 8.20
N GLU A 16 -19.75 8.07 7.67
CA GLU A 16 -20.33 8.19 6.33
C GLU A 16 -19.27 7.90 5.25
N ALA A 17 -18.06 8.45 5.41
CA ALA A 17 -16.96 8.19 4.47
C ALA A 17 -16.59 6.71 4.45
N ALA A 18 -16.50 6.08 5.62
CA ALA A 18 -16.20 4.66 5.77
C ALA A 18 -17.28 3.78 5.13
N GLU A 19 -18.56 4.12 5.28
CA GLU A 19 -19.65 3.40 4.63
C GLU A 19 -19.55 3.49 3.10
N VAL A 20 -19.41 4.71 2.55
CA VAL A 20 -19.28 4.93 1.11
C VAL A 20 -18.07 4.17 0.56
N TYR A 21 -16.95 4.22 1.27
CA TYR A 21 -15.72 3.54 0.90
C TYR A 21 -15.91 2.02 0.84
N ARG A 22 -16.37 1.40 1.94
CA ARG A 22 -16.56 -0.06 2.04
C ARG A 22 -17.57 -0.57 1.01
N ARG A 23 -18.65 0.17 0.77
CA ARG A 23 -19.63 -0.17 -0.27
C ARG A 23 -18.99 -0.16 -1.67
N SER A 24 -18.14 0.84 -1.94
CA SER A 24 -17.45 0.95 -3.22
C SER A 24 -16.44 -0.19 -3.42
N MET A 25 -15.70 -0.56 -2.36
CA MET A 25 -14.82 -1.72 -2.39
C MET A 25 -15.61 -3.01 -2.62
N ALA A 26 -16.70 -3.24 -1.89
CA ALA A 26 -17.54 -4.43 -2.07
C ALA A 26 -18.06 -4.55 -3.52
N ALA A 27 -18.54 -3.44 -4.11
CA ALA A 27 -19.01 -3.41 -5.49
C ALA A 27 -17.90 -3.74 -6.50
N ALA A 28 -16.68 -3.22 -6.31
CA ALA A 28 -15.54 -3.52 -7.18
C ALA A 28 -15.15 -5.01 -7.14
N TRP A 29 -15.19 -5.64 -5.96
CA TRP A 29 -14.88 -7.08 -5.83
C TRP A 29 -15.99 -7.97 -6.39
N ASP A 30 -17.26 -7.61 -6.21
CA ASP A 30 -18.37 -8.32 -6.86
C ASP A 30 -18.25 -8.23 -8.39
N ALA A 31 -17.98 -7.04 -8.92
CA ALA A 31 -17.74 -6.85 -10.35
C ALA A 31 -16.58 -7.70 -10.84
N TYR A 32 -15.45 -7.72 -10.12
CA TYR A 32 -14.31 -8.56 -10.45
C TYR A 32 -14.68 -10.05 -10.49
N ALA A 33 -15.42 -10.55 -9.48
CA ALA A 33 -15.86 -11.95 -9.43
C ALA A 33 -16.79 -12.30 -10.60
N ARG A 34 -17.72 -11.41 -10.95
CA ARG A 34 -18.64 -11.59 -12.08
C ARG A 34 -17.91 -11.60 -13.42
N LEU A 35 -16.93 -10.73 -13.61
CA LEU A 35 -16.09 -10.70 -14.82
C LEU A 35 -15.30 -12.00 -14.98
N LEU A 36 -14.76 -12.56 -13.89
CA LEU A 36 -14.16 -13.90 -13.91
C LEU A 36 -15.20 -14.98 -14.25
N GLY A 37 -16.41 -14.89 -13.70
CA GLY A 37 -17.49 -15.86 -13.93
C GLY A 37 -17.95 -15.97 -15.38
N VAL A 38 -17.83 -14.89 -16.18
CA VAL A 38 -18.12 -14.90 -17.62
C VAL A 38 -16.91 -15.27 -18.49
N GLY A 39 -15.79 -15.68 -17.88
CA GLY A 39 -14.63 -16.23 -18.58
C GLY A 39 -13.51 -15.24 -18.93
N LEU A 40 -13.51 -14.01 -18.40
CA LEU A 40 -12.39 -13.09 -18.62
C LEU A 40 -11.14 -13.56 -17.87
N LYS A 41 -9.97 -13.29 -18.46
CA LYS A 41 -8.69 -13.53 -17.81
C LYS A 41 -8.49 -12.62 -16.59
N PRO A 42 -7.85 -13.09 -15.50
CA PRO A 42 -7.64 -12.29 -14.28
C PRO A 42 -6.90 -10.95 -14.49
N GLU A 43 -5.98 -10.87 -15.45
CA GLU A 43 -5.28 -9.64 -15.83
C GLU A 43 -6.17 -8.57 -16.45
N ILE A 44 -7.27 -8.95 -17.11
CA ILE A 44 -8.25 -8.02 -17.67
C ILE A 44 -9.33 -7.71 -16.64
N ALA A 45 -9.85 -8.75 -15.97
CA ALA A 45 -10.91 -8.59 -14.99
C ALA A 45 -10.50 -7.63 -13.86
N ARG A 46 -9.22 -7.63 -13.44
CA ARG A 46 -8.74 -6.78 -12.34
C ARG A 46 -8.77 -5.27 -12.62
N TYR A 47 -9.09 -4.83 -13.84
CA TYR A 47 -9.15 -3.40 -14.18
C TYR A 47 -10.23 -2.64 -13.39
N VAL A 48 -11.21 -3.35 -12.85
CA VAL A 48 -12.24 -2.77 -11.97
C VAL A 48 -11.80 -2.64 -10.52
N LEU A 49 -10.67 -3.24 -10.14
CA LEU A 49 -10.17 -3.19 -8.77
C LEU A 49 -9.52 -1.82 -8.49
N PRO A 50 -9.68 -1.29 -7.28
CA PRO A 50 -9.19 0.03 -6.92
C PRO A 50 -7.70 0.02 -6.55
N ASN A 51 -7.09 1.21 -6.54
CA ASN A 51 -5.70 1.40 -6.09
C ASN A 51 -5.44 0.99 -4.64
N ALA A 52 -6.48 0.86 -3.83
CA ALA A 52 -6.38 0.48 -2.43
C ALA A 52 -6.06 -1.01 -2.23
N CYS A 53 -6.09 -1.83 -3.27
CA CYS A 53 -5.73 -3.25 -3.17
C CYS A 53 -4.34 -3.41 -2.54
N TYR A 54 -4.25 -4.30 -1.54
CA TYR A 54 -2.95 -4.70 -1.04
C TYR A 54 -2.18 -5.45 -2.12
N THR A 55 -0.89 -5.19 -2.15
CA THR A 55 0.06 -5.91 -3.00
C THR A 55 1.32 -6.18 -2.20
N GLU A 56 2.01 -7.25 -2.54
CA GLU A 56 3.28 -7.63 -1.95
C GLU A 56 4.37 -7.41 -2.99
N ILE A 57 5.44 -6.75 -2.59
CA ILE A 57 6.60 -6.50 -3.45
C ILE A 57 7.86 -6.92 -2.71
N ILE A 58 8.72 -7.67 -3.41
CA ILE A 58 10.07 -7.97 -2.95
C ILE A 58 11.02 -7.06 -3.72
N CYS A 59 11.84 -6.32 -2.99
CA CYS A 59 12.77 -5.37 -3.59
C CYS A 59 14.16 -5.56 -2.99
N THR A 60 15.17 -5.35 -3.82
CA THR A 60 16.58 -5.36 -3.40
C THR A 60 17.20 -4.01 -3.74
N TRP A 61 17.90 -3.42 -2.78
CA TRP A 61 18.56 -2.12 -2.92
C TRP A 61 19.91 -2.14 -2.22
N ASN A 62 20.87 -1.38 -2.75
CA ASN A 62 22.11 -1.10 -2.03
C ASN A 62 21.86 -0.04 -0.92
N PHE A 63 22.83 0.14 -0.01
CA PHE A 63 22.68 1.08 1.10
C PHE A 63 22.51 2.54 0.67
N ARG A 64 23.15 2.96 -0.43
CA ARG A 64 23.00 4.33 -0.95
C ARG A 64 21.55 4.60 -1.37
N GLU A 65 20.94 3.67 -2.10
CA GLU A 65 19.54 3.76 -2.52
C GLU A 65 18.59 3.71 -1.33
N LEU A 66 18.85 2.86 -0.33
CA LEU A 66 18.04 2.82 0.89
C LEU A 66 18.08 4.16 1.64
N ARG A 67 19.26 4.77 1.79
CA ARG A 67 19.38 6.12 2.39
C ARG A 67 18.61 7.17 1.59
N HIS A 68 18.65 7.10 0.26
CA HIS A 68 17.93 8.01 -0.62
C HIS A 68 16.39 7.85 -0.48
N ILE A 69 15.89 6.62 -0.57
CA ILE A 69 14.47 6.30 -0.44
C ILE A 69 13.94 6.74 0.92
N ILE A 70 14.65 6.44 2.01
CA ILE A 70 14.27 6.86 3.36
C ILE A 70 14.09 8.38 3.40
N ARG A 71 15.11 9.15 3.00
CA ARG A 71 15.04 10.62 3.03
C ARG A 71 13.88 11.19 2.21
N LEU A 72 13.61 10.62 1.04
CA LEU A 72 12.49 11.07 0.20
C LEU A 72 11.13 10.71 0.80
N ARG A 73 10.99 9.49 1.32
CA ARG A 73 9.69 8.92 1.71
C ARG A 73 9.32 9.18 3.16
N THR A 74 10.26 9.56 4.02
CA THR A 74 9.96 10.08 5.37
C THR A 74 9.52 11.55 5.37
N SER A 75 9.61 12.23 4.23
CA SER A 75 9.22 13.64 4.09
C SER A 75 7.74 13.86 4.44
N PRO A 76 7.38 14.99 5.10
CA PRO A 76 5.99 15.39 5.33
C PRO A 76 5.15 15.55 4.05
N ARG A 77 5.78 15.68 2.88
CA ARG A 77 5.10 15.77 1.58
C ARG A 77 4.74 14.42 0.98
N ALA A 78 5.33 13.33 1.48
CA ALA A 78 5.01 11.98 1.00
C ALA A 78 3.65 11.52 1.54
N LEU A 79 2.96 10.63 0.82
CA LEU A 79 1.72 10.03 1.30
C LEU A 79 1.93 9.31 2.64
N PRO A 80 0.94 9.31 3.55
CA PRO A 80 1.07 8.68 4.87
C PRO A 80 1.50 7.21 4.80
N GLU A 81 0.98 6.46 3.84
CA GLU A 81 1.21 5.01 3.68
C GLU A 81 2.68 4.70 3.37
N ILE A 82 3.25 5.37 2.37
CA ILE A 82 4.67 5.15 2.01
C ILE A 82 5.61 5.70 3.08
N ARG A 83 5.16 6.71 3.83
CA ARG A 83 5.92 7.25 4.96
C ARG A 83 6.03 6.21 6.07
N GLU A 84 4.95 5.51 6.38
CA GLU A 84 4.97 4.42 7.35
C GLU A 84 5.95 3.31 6.93
N VAL A 85 5.89 2.87 5.67
CA VAL A 85 6.82 1.87 5.13
C VAL A 85 8.28 2.35 5.25
N ALA A 86 8.55 3.61 4.89
CA ALA A 86 9.89 4.18 4.96
C ALA A 86 10.42 4.31 6.40
N GLN A 87 9.55 4.64 7.37
CA GLN A 87 9.93 4.69 8.78
C GLN A 87 10.25 3.29 9.33
N ARG A 88 9.47 2.26 8.95
CA ARG A 88 9.77 0.87 9.31
C ARG A 88 11.10 0.41 8.71
N LEU A 89 11.34 0.72 7.44
CA LEU A 89 12.64 0.45 6.79
C LEU A 89 13.80 1.14 7.52
N ARG A 90 13.64 2.42 7.89
CA ARG A 90 14.65 3.16 8.67
C ARG A 90 14.94 2.51 10.02
N ALA A 91 13.91 2.06 10.74
CA ALA A 91 14.08 1.39 12.03
C ALA A 91 14.88 0.08 11.88
N ILE A 92 14.48 -0.79 10.94
CA ILE A 92 15.16 -2.05 10.62
C ILE A 92 16.63 -1.79 10.25
N LEU A 93 16.90 -0.79 9.41
CA LEU A 93 18.26 -0.50 8.96
C LEU A 93 19.15 0.13 10.04
N LYS A 94 18.58 0.90 10.97
CA LYS A 94 19.29 1.38 12.16
C LYS A 94 19.70 0.25 13.08
N GLU A 95 18.86 -0.77 13.22
CA GLU A 95 19.15 -1.95 14.02
C GLU A 95 20.25 -2.82 13.37
N HIS A 96 20.11 -3.14 12.08
CA HIS A 96 21.03 -4.08 11.42
C HIS A 96 22.34 -3.45 10.93
N ALA A 97 22.38 -2.16 10.61
CA ALA A 97 23.55 -1.49 10.06
C ALA A 97 23.74 -0.07 10.65
N PRO A 98 23.89 0.07 11.99
CA PRO A 98 23.94 1.37 12.67
C PRO A 98 25.06 2.29 12.16
N GLN A 99 26.22 1.73 11.79
CA GLN A 99 27.35 2.50 11.24
C GLN A 99 27.01 3.26 9.96
N VAL A 100 25.98 2.83 9.23
CA VAL A 100 25.55 3.44 7.97
C VAL A 100 24.27 4.25 8.14
N PHE A 101 23.43 3.98 9.13
CA PHE A 101 22.07 4.55 9.22
C PHE A 101 21.74 5.28 10.53
N ALA A 102 22.64 5.29 11.53
CA ALA A 102 22.37 5.94 12.81
C ALA A 102 22.04 7.44 12.69
N ASP A 103 22.62 8.12 11.70
CA ASP A 103 22.45 9.55 11.42
C ASP A 103 21.10 9.92 10.76
N LEU A 104 20.37 8.94 10.22
CA LEU A 104 19.11 9.20 9.53
C LEU A 104 17.97 9.47 10.47
#